data_AF-A0A955V1I6-F1
#
_entry.id   AF-A0A955V1I6-F1
#
_cell.length_a   1.000
_cell.length_b   1.000
_cell.length_c   1.000
_cell.angle_alpha   90.00
_cell.angle_beta   90.00
_cell.angle_gamma   90.00
#
_symmetry.space_group_name_H-M   'P 1'
#
loop_
_entity.id
_entity.type
_entity.pdbx_description
1 polymer ?
#
loop_
_entity_poly.entity_id
_entity_poly.type
_entity_poly.pdbx_seq_one_letter_code
_entity_poly.pdbx_strand_id
1 'polypeptide(L)'
;DPRSGWPVARMASVSVVADLCVVAGSVATIGMLADADGPAWLAASGLAHAWTDVDGEVGGALANAPPQRACAARAQRSGGR
;
A
#
# COMPACT_ATOMS: atom_id res chain seq x y z
N ASP A 1 -1.27 5.09 16.90
CA ASP A 1 0.07 5.68 16.96
C ASP A 1 0.93 4.92 17.98
N PRO A 2 2.02 4.27 17.55
CA PRO A 2 2.94 3.56 18.43
C PRO A 2 3.62 4.47 19.47
N ARG A 3 3.66 5.80 19.26
CA ARG A 3 4.27 6.77 20.19
C ARG A 3 3.37 7.07 21.38
N SER A 4 2.05 7.01 21.20
CA SER A 4 1.06 7.37 22.23
C SER A 4 0.28 6.17 22.80
N GLY A 5 0.26 5.04 22.09
CA GLY A 5 -0.51 3.84 22.46
C GLY A 5 -1.99 3.90 22.08
N TRP A 6 -2.46 4.99 21.46
CA TRP A 6 -3.84 5.13 20.98
C TRP A 6 -4.00 4.61 19.54
N PRO A 7 -5.21 4.23 19.09
CA PRO A 7 -5.46 3.88 17.69
C PRO A 7 -5.06 5.02 16.73
N VAL A 8 -4.61 4.66 15.51
CA VAL A 8 -4.42 5.65 14.44
C VAL A 8 -5.78 6.17 13.97
N ALA A 9 -5.89 7.48 13.73
CA ALA A 9 -7.19 8.13 13.55
C ALA A 9 -7.43 8.63 12.12
N ARG A 10 -6.39 8.71 11.26
CA ARG A 10 -6.51 9.27 9.91
C ARG A 10 -6.83 8.23 8.83
N MET A 11 -6.01 7.18 8.69
CA MET A 11 -6.19 6.16 7.66
C MET A 11 -7.10 5.03 8.13
N ALA A 12 -8.17 4.78 7.38
CA ALA A 12 -9.10 3.69 7.64
C ALA A 12 -8.63 2.37 7.01
N SER A 13 -8.01 2.42 5.83
CA SER A 13 -7.52 1.24 5.12
C SER A 13 -6.33 1.58 4.21
N VAL A 14 -5.38 0.66 4.12
CA VAL A 14 -4.24 0.72 3.19
C VAL A 14 -4.04 -0.66 2.57
N SER A 15 -3.94 -0.71 1.24
CA SER A 15 -3.66 -1.91 0.46
C SER A 15 -2.41 -1.70 -0.39
N VAL A 16 -1.45 -2.63 -0.32
CA VAL A 16 -0.16 -2.54 -1.02
C VAL A 16 0.08 -3.83 -1.79
N VAL A 17 0.59 -3.72 -3.02
CA VAL A 17 1.02 -4.84 -3.84
C VAL A 17 2.55 -4.82 -3.95
N ALA A 18 3.17 -5.96 -3.60
CA ALA A 18 4.60 -6.18 -3.70
C ALA A 18 4.88 -7.67 -3.98
N ASP A 19 6.09 -7.98 -4.45
CA ASP A 19 6.52 -9.37 -4.72
C ASP A 19 6.58 -10.24 -3.45
N LEU A 20 6.76 -9.61 -2.29
CA LEU A 20 6.84 -10.27 -1.00
C LEU A 20 5.75 -9.74 -0.06
N CYS A 21 4.94 -10.67 0.49
CA CYS A 21 3.87 -10.35 1.45
C CYS A 21 4.38 -9.60 2.69
N VAL A 22 5.58 -9.95 3.18
CA VAL A 22 6.19 -9.25 4.32
C VAL A 22 6.46 -7.78 4.02
N VAL A 23 6.84 -7.45 2.78
CA VAL A 23 7.05 -6.06 2.35
C VAL A 23 5.71 -5.35 2.24
N ALA A 24 4.73 -5.96 1.56
CA ALA A 24 3.40 -5.38 1.42
C ALA A 24 2.75 -5.07 2.77
N GLY A 25 2.76 -6.03 3.71
CA GLY A 25 2.19 -5.85 5.04
C GLY A 25 2.92 -4.82 5.90
N SER A 26 4.27 -4.79 5.82
CA SER A 26 5.06 -3.81 6.55
C SER A 26 4.81 -2.39 6.05
N VAL A 27 4.78 -2.19 4.73
CA VAL A 27 4.52 -0.89 4.11
C VAL A 27 3.09 -0.43 4.41
N ALA A 28 2.10 -1.33 4.34
CA ALA A 28 0.73 -0.99 4.70
C ALA A 28 0.62 -0.52 6.16
N THR A 29 1.24 -1.26 7.08
CA THR A 29 1.24 -0.91 8.51
C THR A 29 1.95 0.42 8.76
N ILE A 30 3.16 0.61 8.20
CA ILE A 30 3.91 1.85 8.38
C ILE A 30 3.16 3.04 7.77
N GLY A 31 2.53 2.87 6.61
CA GLY A 31 1.68 3.89 5.98
C GLY A 31 0.55 4.34 6.90
N MET A 32 -0.14 3.39 7.55
CA MET A 32 -1.17 3.72 8.55
C MET A 32 -0.60 4.45 9.78
N LEU A 33 0.61 4.08 10.21
CA LEU A 33 1.27 4.71 11.37
C LEU A 33 1.86 6.09 11.07
N ALA A 34 2.08 6.42 9.79
CA ALA A 34 2.52 7.73 9.34
C ALA A 34 1.39 8.79 9.39
N ASP A 35 0.16 8.40 9.69
CA ASP A 35 -0.99 9.27 9.94
C ASP A 35 -1.22 10.28 8.81
N ALA A 36 -1.15 11.59 9.07
CA ALA A 36 -1.32 12.63 8.05
C ALA A 36 -0.28 12.56 6.91
N ASP A 37 0.93 12.08 7.20
CA ASP A 37 2.01 11.92 6.20
C ASP A 37 1.88 10.61 5.40
N GLY A 38 0.94 9.74 5.77
CA GLY A 38 0.73 8.43 5.17
C GLY A 38 0.66 8.44 3.64
N PRO A 39 -0.16 9.30 2.99
CA PRO A 39 -0.26 9.34 1.53
C PRO A 39 1.07 9.66 0.84
N ALA A 40 1.82 10.64 1.37
CA ALA A 40 3.11 11.05 0.80
C ALA A 40 4.17 9.95 1.02
N TRP A 41 4.17 9.33 2.19
CA TRP A 41 5.08 8.23 2.50
C TRP A 41 4.82 6.99 1.62
N LEU A 42 3.55 6.63 1.43
CA LEU A 42 3.15 5.54 0.54
C LEU A 42 3.54 5.83 -0.92
N ALA A 43 3.38 7.07 -1.39
CA ALA A 43 3.85 7.48 -2.71
C ALA A 43 5.38 7.34 -2.86
N ALA A 44 6.13 7.73 -1.83
CA ALA A 44 7.59 7.60 -1.81
C ALA A 44 8.09 6.15 -1.77
N SER A 45 7.26 5.18 -1.32
CA SER A 45 7.63 3.76 -1.32
C SER A 45 7.86 3.18 -2.72
N GLY A 46 7.32 3.82 -3.76
CA GLY A 46 7.40 3.35 -5.15
C GLY A 46 6.58 2.09 -5.45
N LEU A 47 5.87 1.55 -4.46
CA LEU A 47 5.02 0.37 -4.61
C LEU A 47 3.62 0.76 -5.07
N ALA A 48 2.98 -0.13 -5.82
CA ALA A 48 1.57 0.01 -6.17
C ALA A 48 0.72 -0.12 -4.90
N HIS A 49 -0.04 0.92 -4.58
CA HIS A 49 -0.84 0.98 -3.37
C HIS A 49 -2.15 1.73 -3.59
N ALA A 50 -3.11 1.50 -2.72
CA ALA A 50 -4.32 2.29 -2.54
C ALA A 50 -4.55 2.54 -1.04
N TRP A 51 -5.14 3.68 -0.70
CA TRP A 51 -5.52 3.99 0.66
C TRP A 51 -6.88 4.66 0.71
N THR A 52 -7.51 4.60 1.89
CA THR A 52 -8.76 5.27 2.22
C THR A 52 -8.64 5.86 3.62
N ASP A 53 -9.04 7.10 3.80
CA ASP A 53 -9.06 7.75 5.10
C ASP A 53 -10.45 7.70 5.76
N VAL A 54 -10.55 8.16 7.01
CA VAL A 54 -11.81 8.15 7.78
C VAL A 54 -12.86 9.12 7.26
N ASP A 55 -12.47 10.10 6.44
CA ASP A 55 -13.39 11.06 5.80
C ASP A 55 -13.88 10.54 4.43
N GLY A 56 -13.38 9.37 4.00
CA GLY A 56 -13.76 8.72 2.75
C GLY A 56 -12.90 9.12 1.54
N GLU A 57 -11.85 9.92 1.74
CA GLU A 57 -10.91 10.24 0.68
C GLU A 57 -10.09 9.01 0.30
N VAL A 58 -9.85 8.85 -0.99
CA VAL A 58 -9.11 7.72 -1.54
C VAL A 58 -7.96 8.19 -2.41
N GLY A 59 -6.88 7.41 -2.43
CA GLY A 59 -5.73 7.74 -3.27
C GLY A 59 -4.79 6.57 -3.46
N GLY A 60 -3.67 6.85 -4.13
CA GLY A 60 -2.65 5.86 -4.49
C GLY A 60 -2.79 5.38 -5.94
N ALA A 61 -1.71 4.79 -6.44
CA ALA A 61 -1.59 4.37 -7.83
C ALA A 61 -2.68 3.35 -8.25
N LEU A 62 -3.14 2.51 -7.32
CA LEU A 62 -4.16 1.49 -7.59
C LEU A 62 -5.59 2.03 -7.57
N ALA A 63 -5.85 3.17 -6.92
CA ALA A 63 -7.19 3.76 -6.87
C ALA A 63 -7.65 4.28 -8.25
N ASN A 64 -6.70 4.68 -9.11
CA ASN A 64 -6.94 5.16 -10.46
C ASN A 64 -6.49 4.19 -11.56
N ALA A 65 -5.99 3.00 -11.19
CA ALA A 65 -5.50 2.05 -12.18
C ALA A 65 -6.64 1.19 -12.76
N PRO A 66 -6.64 0.88 -14.07
CA PRO A 66 -7.55 -0.13 -14.61
C PRO A 66 -7.32 -1.47 -13.88
N PRO A 67 -8.35 -2.32 -13.73
CA PRO A 67 -8.26 -3.54 -12.92
C PRO A 67 -7.05 -4.38 -13.33
N GLN A 68 -6.07 -4.44 -12.43
CA GLN A 68 -4.82 -5.14 -12.65
C GLN A 68 -5.14 -6.64 -12.58
N ARG A 69 -5.07 -7.36 -13.70
CA ARG A 69 -5.19 -8.82 -13.69
C ARG A 69 -4.09 -9.39 -12.80
N ALA A 70 -4.45 -9.90 -11.63
CA ALA A 70 -3.57 -10.46 -10.60
C ALA A 70 -2.81 -11.76 -11.01
N CYS A 71 -2.53 -11.98 -12.30
CA CYS A 71 -1.99 -13.25 -12.82
C CYS A 71 -0.76 -13.09 -13.73
N ALA A 72 -0.02 -11.98 -13.65
CA ALA A 72 1.24 -11.81 -14.38
C ALA A 72 2.49 -12.33 -13.64
N ALA A 73 2.31 -13.05 -12.52
CA ALA A 73 3.39 -13.86 -11.92
C ALA A 73 3.86 -15.04 -12.84
N ARG A 74 3.33 -15.15 -14.06
CA ARG A 74 3.64 -16.20 -15.04
C ARG A 74 4.49 -15.77 -16.24
N ALA A 75 5.23 -14.66 -16.16
CA ALA A 75 6.03 -14.18 -17.31
C ALA A 75 7.55 -14.04 -17.08
N GLN A 76 8.10 -14.45 -15.93
CA GLN A 76 9.55 -14.36 -15.67
C GLN A 76 10.23 -15.73 -15.46
N ARG A 77 9.69 -16.80 -16.03
CA ARG A 77 10.38 -18.09 -16.18
C ARG A 77 10.35 -18.56 -17.63
N SER A 78 11.01 -17.80 -18.51
CA SER A 78 11.48 -18.31 -19.81
C SER A 78 12.84 -17.70 -20.10
N GLY A 79 13.90 -18.29 -19.55
CA GLY A 79 15.26 -17.78 -19.75
C GLY A 79 16.29 -18.49 -18.89
N GLY A 80 16.48 -19.79 -19.10
CA GLY A 80 17.53 -20.57 -18.45
C GLY A 80 17.52 -21.99 -18.98
N ARG A 81 18.37 -22.22 -19.96
CA ARG A 81 18.58 -23.48 -20.66
C ARG A 81 19.26 -24.50 -19.75
#